data_AF-A0A962EPD4-F1
#
_entry.id   AF-A0A962EPD4-F1
#
_cell.length_a   1.000
_cell.length_b   1.000
_cell.length_c   1.000
_cell.angle_alpha   90.00
_cell.angle_beta   90.00
_cell.angle_gamma   90.00
#
_symmetry.space_group_name_H-M   'P 1'
#
loop_
_entity.id
_entity.type
_entity.pdbx_description
1 polymer ?
#
loop_
_entity_poly.entity_id
_entity_poly.type
_entity_poly.pdbx_seq_one_letter_code
_entity_poly.pdbx_strand_id
1 'polypeptide(L)'
;PADDLTDPSPATTFSHLDSTVVLSRDIAAKGIYPAVDPLDSTSRQLDPLVIGQEHYDVARGVQSVLQRYKELKDIIAILGMDELSEEDKQAVDRARKIERFLSQPFTVAEVFTGSPGKYVSLKDTLAGFSGILKGDYDHLPEQAFYMVGSIDEAVEKAKKL
;
A
#
# COMPACT_ATOMS: atom_id res chain seq x y z
N PRO A 1 3.67 23.45 -0.02
CA PRO A 1 4.12 23.94 -1.35
C PRO A 1 5.52 23.42 -1.64
N ALA A 2 5.90 23.17 -2.90
CA ALA A 2 7.22 22.61 -3.23
C ALA A 2 7.55 21.28 -2.50
N ASP A 3 6.55 20.41 -2.32
CA ASP A 3 6.69 19.12 -1.62
C ASP A 3 7.13 19.25 -0.13
N ASP A 4 7.06 20.46 0.46
CA ASP A 4 7.34 20.71 1.87
C ASP A 4 6.05 20.64 2.72
N LEU A 5 5.98 19.62 3.58
CA LEU A 5 4.90 19.39 4.55
C LEU A 5 5.06 20.21 5.85
N THR A 6 6.23 20.79 6.07
CA THR A 6 6.52 21.63 7.24
C THR A 6 6.13 23.10 7.04
N ASP A 7 5.73 23.46 5.82
CA ASP A 7 5.18 24.77 5.50
C ASP A 7 3.98 25.09 6.43
N PRO A 8 3.90 26.32 6.97
CA PRO A 8 2.88 26.66 7.96
C PRO A 8 1.44 26.56 7.42
N SER A 9 1.23 26.67 6.10
CA SER A 9 -0.11 26.55 5.49
C SER A 9 -0.65 25.10 5.55
N PRO A 10 0.05 24.08 5.04
CA PRO A 10 -0.30 22.67 5.26
C PRO A 10 -0.38 22.30 6.74
N ALA A 11 0.60 22.69 7.56
CA ALA A 11 0.66 22.32 8.97
C ALA A 11 -0.55 22.81 9.77
N THR A 12 -0.98 24.06 9.56
CA THR A 12 -2.17 24.61 10.21
C THR A 12 -3.44 23.89 9.74
N THR A 13 -3.53 23.61 8.44
CA THR A 13 -4.68 22.92 7.84
C THR A 13 -4.85 21.51 8.42
N PHE A 14 -3.75 20.74 8.57
CA PHE A 14 -3.80 19.37 9.09
C PHE A 14 -4.35 19.27 10.52
N SER A 15 -4.13 20.29 11.36
CA SER A 15 -4.63 20.30 12.74
C SER A 15 -6.17 20.25 12.83
N HIS A 16 -6.85 20.74 11.79
CA HIS A 16 -8.31 20.80 11.71
C HIS A 16 -8.94 19.61 10.97
N LEU A 17 -8.14 18.73 10.37
CA LEU A 17 -8.64 17.61 9.58
C LEU A 17 -8.74 16.33 10.42
N ASP A 18 -9.81 15.57 10.21
CA ASP A 18 -10.00 14.26 10.83
C ASP A 18 -9.26 13.16 10.09
N SER A 19 -8.90 13.38 8.84
CA SER A 19 -8.10 12.46 8.03
C SER A 19 -7.29 13.24 7.01
N THR A 20 -6.05 12.80 6.81
CA THR A 20 -5.11 13.39 5.87
C THR A 20 -4.65 12.30 4.91
N VAL A 21 -4.79 12.57 3.61
CA VAL A 21 -4.30 11.71 2.54
C VAL A 21 -3.16 12.45 1.87
N VAL A 22 -1.95 11.95 2.07
CA VAL A 22 -0.73 12.54 1.52
C VAL A 22 -0.45 11.88 0.18
N LEU A 23 -0.28 12.68 -0.88
CA LEU A 23 0.12 12.20 -2.19
C LEU A 23 1.61 12.44 -2.40
N SER A 24 2.36 11.38 -2.71
CA SER A 24 3.83 11.40 -2.81
C SER A 24 4.31 11.26 -4.25
N ARG A 25 5.25 12.13 -4.64
CA ARG A 25 5.92 12.07 -5.94
C ARG A 25 6.74 10.78 -6.09
N ASP A 26 7.35 10.29 -5.01
CA ASP A 26 8.18 9.09 -5.03
C ASP A 26 7.34 7.84 -5.34
N ILE A 27 6.12 7.80 -4.84
CA ILE A 27 5.17 6.69 -5.11
C ILE A 27 4.67 6.77 -6.55
N ALA A 28 4.35 7.97 -7.04
CA ALA A 28 3.97 8.18 -8.44
C ALA A 28 5.11 7.78 -9.41
N ALA A 29 6.37 8.06 -9.07
CA ALA A 29 7.54 7.67 -9.86
C ALA A 29 7.72 6.14 -9.97
N LYS A 30 7.19 5.37 -9.01
CA LYS A 30 7.13 3.89 -9.07
C LYS A 30 5.99 3.36 -9.96
N GLY A 31 5.15 4.25 -10.51
CA GLY A 31 3.96 3.91 -11.29
C GLY A 31 2.75 3.47 -10.45
N ILE A 32 2.77 3.69 -9.12
CA ILE A 32 1.69 3.30 -8.22
C ILE A 32 0.63 4.41 -8.20
N TYR A 33 -0.59 4.09 -8.61
CA TYR A 33 -1.73 5.00 -8.61
C TYR A 33 -2.93 4.38 -7.89
N PRO A 34 -3.58 5.10 -6.96
CA PRO A 34 -3.27 6.47 -6.55
C PRO A 34 -1.94 6.55 -5.77
N ALA A 35 -1.24 7.68 -5.90
CA ALA A 35 0.07 7.88 -5.31
C ALA A 35 0.01 8.26 -3.82
N VAL A 36 -0.84 7.56 -3.06
CA VAL A 36 -1.04 7.79 -1.61
C VAL A 36 0.15 7.23 -0.84
N ASP A 37 0.71 8.02 0.06
CA ASP A 37 1.69 7.55 1.03
C ASP A 37 0.99 6.88 2.22
N PRO A 38 1.10 5.56 2.40
CA PRO A 38 0.39 4.83 3.44
C PRO A 38 0.96 5.04 4.85
N LEU A 39 2.18 5.57 4.98
CA LEU A 39 2.82 5.83 6.28
C LEU A 39 2.62 7.29 6.72
N ASP A 40 2.60 8.23 5.76
CA ASP A 40 2.38 9.64 6.06
C ASP A 40 0.88 10.03 6.07
N SER A 41 0.00 9.21 5.49
CA SER A 41 -1.45 9.39 5.58
C SER A 41 -2.00 8.87 6.91
N THR A 42 -2.93 9.62 7.52
CA THR A 42 -3.51 9.25 8.82
C THR A 42 -5.00 9.56 8.89
N SER A 43 -5.69 8.89 9.81
CA SER A 43 -7.10 9.11 10.10
C SER A 43 -7.36 8.95 11.60
N ARG A 44 -8.13 9.88 12.18
CA ARG A 44 -8.66 9.75 13.54
C ARG A 44 -9.65 8.58 13.68
N GLN A 45 -10.23 8.13 12.57
CA GLN A 45 -11.16 6.98 12.57
C GLN A 45 -10.43 5.64 12.61
N LEU A 46 -9.10 5.61 12.47
CA LEU A 46 -8.30 4.39 12.63
C LEU A 46 -8.16 4.04 14.12
N ASP A 47 -9.30 3.66 14.72
CA ASP A 47 -9.48 3.28 16.12
C ASP A 47 -10.36 2.00 16.16
N PRO A 48 -9.95 0.94 16.87
CA PRO A 48 -10.70 -0.31 16.91
C PRO A 48 -12.13 -0.16 17.47
N LEU A 49 -12.40 0.88 18.27
CA LEU A 49 -13.74 1.20 18.78
C LEU A 49 -14.65 1.80 17.71
N VAL A 50 -14.10 2.33 16.62
CA VAL A 50 -14.85 2.95 15.52
C VAL A 50 -14.99 1.98 14.34
N ILE A 51 -13.89 1.36 13.91
CA ILE A 51 -13.84 0.53 12.70
C ILE A 51 -13.85 -0.98 12.97
N GLY A 52 -13.83 -1.38 14.25
CA GLY A 52 -13.71 -2.77 14.66
C GLY A 52 -12.26 -3.26 14.68
N GLN A 53 -12.02 -4.33 15.44
CA GLN A 53 -10.69 -4.87 15.69
C GLN A 53 -10.03 -5.42 14.41
N GLU A 54 -10.78 -6.15 13.59
CA GLU A 54 -10.26 -6.77 12.36
C GLU A 54 -9.69 -5.73 11.38
N HIS A 55 -10.45 -4.65 11.13
CA HIS A 55 -9.99 -3.59 10.24
C HIS A 55 -8.75 -2.90 10.83
N TYR A 56 -8.78 -2.58 12.13
CA TYR A 56 -7.66 -1.94 12.80
C TYR A 56 -6.37 -2.78 12.71
N ASP A 57 -6.45 -4.08 13.01
CA ASP A 57 -5.30 -4.98 13.01
C ASP A 57 -4.71 -5.16 11.61
N VAL A 58 -5.57 -5.29 10.58
CA VAL A 58 -5.10 -5.37 9.19
C VAL A 58 -4.41 -4.08 8.77
N ALA A 59 -5.00 -2.92 9.06
CA ALA A 59 -4.41 -1.63 8.71
C ALA A 59 -3.06 -1.40 9.44
N ARG A 60 -2.99 -1.70 10.75
CA ARG A 60 -1.74 -1.61 11.51
C ARG A 60 -0.69 -2.61 11.04
N GLY A 61 -1.09 -3.84 10.72
CA GLY A 61 -0.19 -4.83 10.16
C GLY A 61 0.43 -4.39 8.83
N VAL A 62 -0.38 -3.83 7.92
CA VAL A 62 0.11 -3.25 6.66
C VAL A 62 1.11 -2.13 6.93
N GLN A 63 0.80 -1.19 7.84
CA GLN A 63 1.71 -0.11 8.20
C GLN A 63 3.03 -0.63 8.79
N SER A 64 2.98 -1.63 9.68
CA SER A 64 4.18 -2.22 10.28
C SER A 64 5.09 -2.90 9.24
N VAL A 65 4.52 -3.63 8.29
CA VAL A 65 5.31 -4.27 7.21
C VAL A 65 5.96 -3.22 6.31
N LEU A 66 5.23 -2.17 5.94
CA LEU A 66 5.76 -1.08 5.11
C LEU A 66 6.83 -0.26 5.85
N GLN A 67 6.64 -0.04 7.15
CA GLN A 67 7.63 0.63 7.99
C GLN A 67 8.93 -0.18 8.08
N ARG A 68 8.82 -1.50 8.31
CA ARG A 68 9.97 -2.40 8.31
C ARG A 68 10.70 -2.39 6.96
N TYR A 69 9.95 -2.40 5.85
CA TYR A 69 10.55 -2.29 4.51
C TYR A 69 11.30 -0.97 4.31
N LYS A 70 10.76 0.15 4.80
CA LYS A 70 11.43 1.46 4.73
C LYS A 70 12.78 1.44 5.47
N GLU A 71 12.86 0.80 6.63
CA GLU A 71 14.11 0.62 7.39
C GLU A 71 15.12 -0.26 6.65
N LEU A 72 14.63 -1.34 6.03
CA LEU A 72 15.48 -2.27 5.28
C LEU A 72 15.96 -1.70 3.94
N LYS A 73 15.26 -0.72 3.37
CA LYS A 73 15.57 -0.15 2.06
C LYS A 73 16.97 0.47 2.00
N ASP A 74 17.40 1.16 3.05
CA ASP A 74 18.74 1.77 3.12
C ASP A 74 19.82 0.69 3.22
N ILE A 75 19.56 -0.37 3.98
CA ILE A 75 20.45 -1.52 4.10
C ILE A 75 20.60 -2.23 2.74
N ILE A 76 19.47 -2.47 2.04
CA ILE A 76 19.45 -3.09 0.70
C ILE A 76 20.24 -2.24 -0.30
N ALA A 77 20.13 -0.92 -0.23
CA ALA A 77 20.83 -0.02 -1.15
C ALA A 77 22.36 -0.05 -0.98
N ILE A 78 22.86 -0.37 0.23
CA ILE A 78 24.29 -0.40 0.56
C ILE A 78 24.87 -1.81 0.40
N LEU A 79 24.21 -2.81 0.99
CA LEU A 79 24.72 -4.18 1.13
C LEU A 79 24.15 -5.16 0.09
N GLY A 80 22.99 -4.86 -0.48
CA GLY A 80 22.25 -5.77 -1.35
C GLY A 80 21.23 -6.64 -0.61
N MET A 81 20.35 -7.30 -1.37
CA MET A 81 19.24 -8.09 -0.83
C MET A 81 19.69 -9.45 -0.26
N ASP A 82 20.84 -9.96 -0.70
CA ASP A 82 21.36 -11.27 -0.30
C ASP A 82 21.85 -11.30 1.16
N GLU A 83 22.25 -10.13 1.69
CA GLU A 83 22.78 -9.94 3.05
C GLU A 83 21.68 -9.87 4.12
N LEU A 84 20.41 -9.84 3.72
CA LEU A 84 19.29 -9.86 4.64
C LEU A 84 19.05 -11.26 5.21
N SER A 85 18.51 -11.31 6.44
CA SER A 85 17.97 -12.54 6.99
C SER A 85 16.80 -13.06 6.14
N GLU A 86 16.52 -14.36 6.18
CA GLU A 86 15.38 -14.92 5.43
C GLU A 86 14.04 -14.31 5.88
N GLU A 87 13.91 -13.95 7.15
CA GLU A 87 12.75 -13.24 7.69
C GLU A 87 12.62 -11.83 7.09
N ASP A 88 13.73 -11.08 7.01
CA ASP A 88 13.73 -9.74 6.41
C ASP A 88 13.47 -9.79 4.91
N LYS A 89 14.01 -10.80 4.20
CA LYS A 89 13.69 -11.02 2.77
C LYS A 89 12.19 -11.24 2.58
N GLN A 90 11.57 -12.08 3.42
CA GLN A 90 10.14 -12.31 3.38
C GLN A 90 9.34 -11.04 3.69
N ALA A 91 9.77 -10.23 4.66
CA ALA A 91 9.15 -8.95 4.97
C ALA A 91 9.23 -7.97 3.78
N VAL A 92 10.37 -7.90 3.10
CA VAL A 92 10.57 -7.08 1.90
C VAL A 92 9.66 -7.54 0.76
N ASP A 93 9.57 -8.85 0.52
CA ASP A 93 8.73 -9.40 -0.55
C ASP A 93 7.25 -9.11 -0.31
N ARG A 94 6.77 -9.28 0.92
CA ARG A 94 5.40 -8.92 1.29
C ARG A 94 5.16 -7.43 1.19
N ALA A 95 6.10 -6.60 1.63
CA ALA A 95 5.98 -5.14 1.52
C ALA A 95 5.88 -4.67 0.08
N ARG A 96 6.68 -5.24 -0.84
CA ARG A 96 6.59 -4.94 -2.28
C ARG A 96 5.23 -5.31 -2.85
N LYS A 97 4.70 -6.49 -2.49
CA LYS A 97 3.35 -6.92 -2.89
C LYS A 97 2.28 -5.96 -2.36
N ILE A 98 2.39 -5.53 -1.10
CA ILE A 98 1.49 -4.55 -0.48
C ILE A 98 1.57 -3.19 -1.23
N GLU A 99 2.77 -2.66 -1.48
CA GLU A 99 2.96 -1.40 -2.23
C GLU A 99 2.27 -1.47 -3.60
N ARG A 100 2.39 -2.61 -4.30
CA ARG A 100 1.70 -2.81 -5.58
C ARG A 100 0.20 -2.99 -5.43
N PHE A 101 -0.26 -3.73 -4.43
CA PHE A 101 -1.69 -3.98 -4.20
C PHE A 101 -2.47 -2.74 -3.76
N LEU A 102 -1.78 -1.72 -3.24
CA LEU A 102 -2.36 -0.39 -3.02
C LEU A 102 -2.67 0.37 -4.32
N SER A 103 -2.18 -0.09 -5.47
CA SER A 103 -2.55 0.47 -6.77
C SER A 103 -3.89 -0.07 -7.26
N GLN A 104 -4.71 0.81 -7.86
CA GLN A 104 -6.05 0.47 -8.33
C GLN A 104 -6.37 1.22 -9.63
N PRO A 105 -6.89 0.55 -10.66
CA PRO A 105 -7.35 1.22 -11.88
C PRO A 105 -8.61 2.03 -11.61
N PHE A 106 -8.60 3.30 -12.00
CA PHE A 106 -9.72 4.21 -11.80
C PHE A 106 -10.63 4.29 -13.02
N THR A 107 -11.95 4.25 -12.79
CA THR A 107 -12.96 4.40 -13.85
C THR A 107 -12.79 5.71 -14.63
N VAL A 108 -12.44 6.80 -13.94
CA VAL A 108 -12.18 8.10 -14.58
C VAL A 108 -10.90 8.11 -15.43
N ALA A 109 -9.96 7.19 -15.17
CA ALA A 109 -8.71 7.06 -15.90
C ALA A 109 -8.80 6.05 -17.06
N GLU A 110 -9.91 5.34 -17.20
CA GLU A 110 -10.11 4.29 -18.21
C GLU A 110 -9.92 4.83 -19.64
N VAL A 111 -10.42 6.05 -19.91
CA VAL A 111 -10.29 6.71 -21.22
C VAL A 111 -8.82 6.95 -21.62
N PHE A 112 -7.93 7.11 -20.64
CA PHE A 112 -6.50 7.39 -20.88
C PHE A 112 -5.62 6.15 -20.80
N THR A 113 -6.00 5.18 -19.96
CA THR A 113 -5.19 3.99 -19.66
C THR A 113 -5.63 2.74 -20.42
N GLY A 114 -6.86 2.73 -20.96
CA GLY A 114 -7.48 1.57 -21.60
C GLY A 114 -7.82 0.42 -20.65
N SER A 115 -7.57 0.59 -19.35
CA SER A 115 -7.85 -0.43 -18.33
C SER A 115 -9.16 -0.10 -17.60
N PRO A 116 -10.10 -1.05 -17.48
CA PRO A 116 -11.39 -0.79 -16.86
C PRO A 116 -11.23 -0.48 -15.38
N GLY A 117 -11.93 0.56 -14.93
CA GLY A 117 -11.95 0.93 -13.52
C GLY A 117 -12.52 -0.17 -12.64
N LYS A 118 -11.99 -0.27 -11.41
CA LYS A 118 -12.45 -1.26 -10.42
C LYS A 118 -12.99 -0.55 -9.20
N TYR A 119 -14.13 -1.01 -8.69
CA TYR A 119 -14.63 -0.65 -7.37
C TYR A 119 -14.42 -1.84 -6.44
N VAL A 120 -13.73 -1.61 -5.32
CA VAL A 120 -13.38 -2.66 -4.35
C VAL A 120 -14.15 -2.39 -3.07
N SER A 121 -14.85 -3.40 -2.56
CA SER A 121 -15.59 -3.26 -1.31
C SER A 121 -14.65 -3.31 -0.12
N LEU A 122 -15.04 -2.67 1.00
CA LEU A 122 -14.25 -2.71 2.24
C LEU A 122 -13.93 -4.15 2.68
N LYS A 123 -14.90 -5.06 2.55
CA LYS A 123 -14.73 -6.46 2.92
C LYS A 123 -13.64 -7.14 2.09
N ASP A 124 -13.62 -6.88 0.78
CA ASP A 124 -12.64 -7.47 -0.13
C ASP A 124 -11.24 -6.87 0.09
N THR A 125 -11.17 -5.58 0.40
CA THR A 125 -9.93 -4.91 0.81
C THR A 125 -9.34 -5.57 2.05
N LEU A 126 -10.14 -5.75 3.11
CA LEU A 126 -9.70 -6.38 4.35
C LEU A 126 -9.25 -7.82 4.15
N ALA A 127 -10.03 -8.61 3.39
CA ALA A 127 -9.68 -9.99 3.09
C ALA A 127 -8.36 -10.10 2.30
N GLY A 128 -8.18 -9.24 1.28
CA GLY A 128 -6.96 -9.22 0.47
C GLY A 128 -5.72 -8.88 1.27
N PHE A 129 -5.74 -7.78 2.03
CA PHE A 129 -4.60 -7.39 2.87
C PHE A 129 -4.35 -8.38 4.01
N SER A 130 -5.41 -8.92 4.63
CA SER A 130 -5.26 -9.95 5.68
C SER A 130 -4.54 -11.20 5.15
N GLY A 131 -4.90 -11.67 3.95
CA GLY A 131 -4.24 -12.85 3.35
C GLY A 131 -2.78 -12.57 2.94
N ILE A 132 -2.47 -11.36 2.45
CA ILE A 132 -1.07 -10.97 2.18
C ILE A 132 -0.26 -10.94 3.47
N LEU A 133 -0.81 -10.39 4.57
CA LEU A 133 -0.13 -10.35 5.87
C LEU A 133 0.12 -11.75 6.45
N LYS A 134 -0.82 -12.68 6.26
CA LYS A 134 -0.71 -14.08 6.70
C LYS A 134 0.25 -14.91 5.84
N GLY A 135 0.55 -14.47 4.62
CA GLY A 135 1.43 -15.17 3.69
C GLY A 135 0.71 -16.13 2.73
N ASP A 136 -0.62 -16.08 2.68
CA ASP A 136 -1.42 -16.98 1.83
C ASP A 136 -1.07 -16.83 0.34
N TYR A 137 -0.56 -15.65 -0.04
CA TYR A 137 -0.19 -15.29 -1.41
C TYR A 137 1.33 -15.10 -1.61
N ASP A 138 2.16 -15.65 -0.72
CA ASP A 138 3.63 -15.55 -0.82
C ASP A 138 4.18 -16.18 -2.11
N HIS A 139 3.49 -17.19 -2.64
CA HIS A 139 3.83 -17.88 -3.88
C HIS A 139 3.52 -17.07 -5.16
N LEU A 140 2.72 -15.99 -5.08
CA LEU A 140 2.36 -15.18 -6.24
C LEU A 140 3.45 -14.14 -6.56
N PRO A 141 3.72 -13.84 -7.84
CA PRO A 141 4.69 -12.82 -8.23
C PRO A 141 4.16 -11.41 -7.89
N GLU A 142 5.07 -10.47 -7.57
CA GLU A 142 4.73 -9.06 -7.27
C GLU A 142 3.86 -8.42 -8.36
N GLN A 143 4.16 -8.72 -9.63
CA GLN A 143 3.46 -8.13 -10.78
C GLN A 143 1.97 -8.50 -10.84
N ALA A 144 1.57 -9.59 -10.18
CA ALA A 144 0.16 -9.98 -10.07
C ALA A 144 -0.67 -8.99 -9.23
N PHE A 145 -0.04 -8.28 -8.29
CA PHE A 145 -0.69 -7.32 -7.40
C PHE A 145 -0.77 -5.91 -7.97
N TYR A 146 -0.16 -5.65 -9.13
CA TYR A 146 -0.14 -4.32 -9.73
C TYR A 146 -1.42 -4.04 -10.53
N MET A 147 -2.08 -2.90 -10.30
CA MET A 147 -3.26 -2.42 -11.02
C MET A 147 -4.38 -3.48 -11.09
N VAL A 148 -4.78 -4.00 -9.93
CA VAL A 148 -5.89 -4.96 -9.76
C VAL A 148 -6.89 -4.41 -8.75
N GLY A 149 -8.13 -4.90 -8.78
CA GLY A 149 -9.15 -4.54 -7.80
C GLY A 149 -9.06 -5.39 -6.53
N SER A 150 -9.63 -6.60 -6.58
CA SER A 150 -9.65 -7.52 -5.45
C SER A 150 -8.48 -8.50 -5.50
N ILE A 151 -8.31 -9.28 -4.43
CA ILE A 151 -7.28 -10.32 -4.35
C ILE A 151 -7.52 -11.44 -5.35
N ASP A 152 -8.77 -11.74 -5.69
CA ASP A 152 -9.12 -12.74 -6.70
C ASP A 152 -8.57 -12.35 -8.08
N GLU A 153 -8.65 -11.06 -8.42
CA GLU A 153 -8.07 -10.55 -9.68
C GLU A 153 -6.55 -10.68 -9.68
N ALA A 154 -5.88 -10.50 -8.53
CA ALA A 154 -4.45 -10.74 -8.41
C ALA A 154 -4.11 -12.23 -8.67
N VAL A 155 -4.88 -13.15 -8.09
CA VAL A 155 -4.72 -14.60 -8.31
C VAL A 155 -4.97 -14.96 -9.78
N GLU A 156 -6.00 -14.41 -10.41
CA GLU A 156 -6.28 -14.64 -11.83
C GLU A 156 -5.19 -14.08 -12.73
N LYS A 157 -4.65 -12.91 -12.41
CA LYS A 157 -3.55 -12.29 -13.14
C LYS A 157 -2.27 -13.10 -13.01
N ALA A 158 -1.98 -13.64 -11.83
CA ALA A 158 -0.82 -14.51 -11.60
C ALA A 158 -0.85 -15.77 -12.49
N LYS A 159 -2.03 -16.33 -12.79
CA LYS A 159 -2.16 -17.49 -13.69
C LYS A 159 -1.84 -17.18 -15.15
N LYS A 160 -1.83 -15.90 -15.53
CA LYS A 160 -1.59 -15.43 -16.91
C LYS A 160 -0.15 -14.95 -17.13
N LEU A 161 0.66 -14.89 -16.07
CA LEU A 161 2.07 -14.53 -16.08
C LEU A 161 2.93 -15.78 -16.15
#